data_AF-A0A0Q5DKB4-F1
#
_entry.id   AF-A0A0Q5DKB4-F1
#
_cell.length_a   1.000
_cell.length_b   1.000
_cell.length_c   1.000
_cell.angle_alpha   90.00
_cell.angle_beta   90.00
_cell.angle_gamma   90.00
#
_symmetry.space_group_name_H-M   'P 1'
#
loop_
_entity.id
_entity.type
_entity.pdbx_description
1 polymer ?
#
loop_
_entity_poly.entity_id
_entity_poly.type
_entity_poly.pdbx_seq_one_letter_code
_entity_poly.pdbx_strand_id
1 'polypeptide(L)' 'MNAYGRASPWPQARPYARRAIQEALEGGFTAEELDGVLGELDPTELVPPYRDEDVPGYARRAAGEIMVRYLRS' A
#
# COMPACT_ATOMS: atom_id res chain seq x y z
N MET A 1 13.34 -7.68 0.52
CA MET A 1 12.13 -8.53 0.64
C MET A 1 10.98 -7.65 1.11
N ASN A 2 9.87 -7.52 0.40
CA ASN A 2 8.66 -6.83 0.87
C ASN A 2 8.00 -7.59 2.04
N ALA A 3 6.80 -7.18 2.47
CA ALA A 3 6.06 -7.85 3.54
C ALA A 3 5.73 -9.33 3.24
N TYR A 4 5.82 -9.74 1.97
CA TYR A 4 5.46 -11.07 1.46
C TYR A 4 6.65 -11.85 0.89
N GLY A 5 7.89 -11.45 1.25
CA GLY A 5 9.10 -12.18 0.85
C GLY A 5 9.55 -12.00 -0.60
N ARG A 6 8.80 -11.29 -1.46
CA ARG A 6 9.22 -10.95 -2.84
C ARG A 6 10.24 -9.80 -2.85
N ALA A 7 11.14 -9.81 -3.82
CA ALA A 7 12.06 -8.69 -4.04
C ALA A 7 11.29 -7.56 -4.72
N SER A 8 10.99 -6.49 -3.99
CA SER A 8 10.40 -5.29 -4.60
C SER A 8 11.44 -4.61 -5.49
N PRO A 9 11.08 -4.15 -6.71
CA PRO A 9 12.00 -3.46 -7.61
C PRO A 9 12.43 -2.07 -7.10
N TRP A 10 11.81 -1.56 -6.03
CA TRP A 10 12.13 -0.25 -5.46
C TRP A 10 12.89 -0.40 -4.13
N PRO A 11 14.11 0.15 -3.98
CA PRO A 11 14.88 0.07 -2.73
C PRO A 11 14.13 0.68 -1.54
N GLN A 12 13.35 1.72 -1.81
CA GLN A 12 12.48 2.41 -0.86
C GLN A 12 11.08 1.81 -0.70
N ALA A 13 10.71 0.72 -1.39
CA ALA A 13 9.35 0.16 -1.30
C ALA A 13 8.94 -0.21 0.13
N ARG A 14 9.88 -0.65 0.98
CA ARG A 14 9.56 -1.03 2.37
C ARG A 14 8.95 0.10 3.20
N PRO A 15 9.57 1.28 3.34
CA PRO A 15 8.97 2.39 4.08
C PRO A 15 7.67 2.89 3.46
N TYR A 16 7.57 2.92 2.11
CA TYR A 16 6.34 3.27 1.40
C TYR A 16 5.19 2.32 1.74
N ALA A 17 5.38 1.01 1.50
CA ALA A 17 4.40 -0.01 1.76
C ALA A 17 3.96 -0.03 3.22
N ARG A 18 4.92 0.02 4.15
CA ARG A 18 4.63 0.03 5.59
C ARG A 18 3.78 1.22 5.99
N ARG A 19 4.10 2.43 5.51
CA ARG A 19 3.32 3.62 5.87
C ARG A 19 1.94 3.59 5.22
N ALA A 20 1.80 3.10 3.99
CA ALA A 20 0.49 2.93 3.34
C ALA A 20 -0.43 1.95 4.07
N ILE A 21 0.10 0.80 4.52
CA ILE A 21 -0.66 -0.17 5.34
C ILE A 21 -1.11 0.50 6.64
N GLN A 22 -0.21 1.20 7.32
CA GLN A 22 -0.56 1.91 8.55
C GLN A 22 -1.65 2.97 8.31
N GLU A 23 -1.53 3.77 7.25
CA GLU A 23 -2.51 4.79 6.90
C GLU A 23 -3.88 4.18 6.57
N ALA A 24 -3.92 3.04 5.87
CA ALA A 24 -5.16 2.33 5.57
C ALA A 24 -5.85 1.82 6.84
N LEU A 25 -5.10 1.23 7.77
CA LEU A 25 -5.62 0.77 9.07
C LEU A 25 -6.10 1.94 9.93
N GLU A 26 -5.34 3.04 9.99
CA GLU A 26 -5.73 4.29 10.65
C GLU A 26 -6.99 4.90 10.00
N GLY A 27 -7.18 4.67 8.70
CA GLY A 27 -8.34 5.08 7.91
C GLY A 27 -9.58 4.18 8.05
N GLY A 28 -9.51 3.12 8.86
CA GLY A 28 -10.67 2.27 9.19
C GLY A 28 -10.73 0.92 8.48
N PHE A 29 -9.72 0.56 7.68
CA PHE A 29 -9.61 -0.83 7.19
C PHE A 29 -9.33 -1.79 8.34
N THR A 30 -9.96 -2.96 8.29
CA THR A 30 -9.47 -4.14 8.99
C THR A 30 -8.30 -4.78 8.23
N ALA A 31 -7.52 -5.61 8.92
CA ALA A 31 -6.45 -6.37 8.27
C ALA A 31 -7.00 -7.33 7.20
N GLU A 32 -8.18 -7.93 7.43
CA GLU A 32 -8.82 -8.85 6.50
C GLU A 32 -9.29 -8.15 5.22
N GLU A 33 -9.93 -6.99 5.34
CA GLU A 33 -10.33 -6.19 4.16
C GLU A 33 -9.10 -5.74 3.36
N LEU A 34 -8.03 -5.35 4.06
CA LEU A 34 -6.79 -4.91 3.42
C LEU A 34 -6.11 -6.07 2.68
N ASP A 35 -6.01 -7.24 3.30
CA ASP A 35 -5.52 -8.46 2.66
C ASP A 35 -6.42 -8.88 1.48
N GLY A 36 -7.74 -8.70 1.58
CA GLY A 36 -8.68 -8.96 0.49
C GLY A 36 -8.45 -8.08 -0.74
N VAL A 37 -8.12 -6.80 -0.53
CA VAL A 37 -7.84 -5.85 -1.63
C VAL A 37 -6.44 -6.03 -2.21
N LEU A 38 -5.44 -6.26 -1.34
CA LEU A 38 -4.05 -6.42 -1.76
C LEU A 38 -3.79 -7.79 -2.39
N GLY A 39 -4.46 -8.84 -1.89
CA GLY A 39 -4.16 -10.22 -2.25
C GLY A 39 -2.69 -10.54 -1.97
N GLU A 40 -1.96 -10.99 -2.99
CA GLU A 40 -0.52 -11.23 -2.88
C GLU A 40 0.35 -10.00 -3.16
N LEU A 41 -0.25 -8.86 -3.53
CA LEU A 41 0.49 -7.67 -3.97
C LEU A 41 0.91 -6.81 -2.79
N ASP A 42 2.13 -6.29 -2.85
CA ASP A 42 2.52 -5.18 -1.99
C ASP A 42 1.81 -3.88 -2.41
N PRO A 43 1.51 -2.95 -1.48
CA PRO A 43 0.95 -1.65 -1.83
C PRO A 43 1.72 -0.92 -2.95
N THR A 44 3.05 -1.06 -3.01
CA THR A 44 3.89 -0.43 -4.06
C THR A 44 3.81 -1.13 -5.41
N GLU A 45 3.36 -2.38 -5.44
CA GLU A 45 3.03 -3.11 -6.67
C GLU A 45 1.62 -2.74 -7.15
N LEU A 46 0.68 -2.58 -6.23
CA LEU A 46 -0.70 -2.19 -6.53
C LEU A 46 -0.82 -0.72 -6.94
N VAL A 47 -0.09 0.14 -6.23
CA VAL A 47 -0.06 1.59 -6.40
C VAL A 47 1.41 2.01 -6.46
N PRO A 48 2.00 2.11 -7.67
CA PRO A 48 3.39 2.53 -7.79
C PRO A 48 3.63 3.94 -7.22
N PRO A 49 4.75 4.17 -6.53
CA PRO A 49 5.14 5.51 -6.10
C PRO A 49 5.49 6.40 -7.30
N TYR A 50 5.18 7.68 -7.21
CA TYR A 50 5.67 8.65 -8.19
C TYR A 50 7.15 8.94 -7.99
N ARG A 51 7.78 9.45 -9.04
CA ARG A 51 9.15 9.96 -8.94
C ARG A 51 9.19 11.12 -7.95
N ASP A 52 10.12 11.06 -6.99
CA ASP A 52 10.34 12.08 -5.96
C ASP A 52 9.15 12.31 -5.00
N GLU A 53 8.16 11.40 -5.00
CA GLU A 53 7.11 11.37 -3.98
C GLU A 53 7.75 11.13 -2.61
N ASP A 54 7.16 11.69 -1.55
CA ASP A 54 7.59 11.42 -0.18
C ASP A 54 6.72 10.32 0.47
N VAL A 55 7.25 9.68 1.51
CA VAL A 55 6.57 8.55 2.19
C VAL A 55 5.17 8.92 2.71
N PRO A 56 4.94 10.08 3.35
CA PRO A 56 3.61 10.48 3.79
C PRO A 56 2.64 10.74 2.63
N GLY A 57 3.08 11.42 1.57
CA GLY A 57 2.25 11.72 0.39
C GLY A 57 1.82 10.44 -0.33
N TYR A 58 2.77 9.53 -0.55
CA TYR A 58 2.47 8.20 -1.08
C TYR A 58 1.45 7.45 -0.23
N ALA A 59 1.64 7.41 1.09
CA ALA A 59 0.81 6.60 1.96
C ALA A 59 -0.66 7.03 1.92
N ARG A 60 -0.92 8.34 1.97
CA ARG A 60 -2.27 8.90 1.85
C ARG A 60 -2.91 8.57 0.51
N ARG A 61 -2.16 8.71 -0.58
CA ARG A 61 -2.63 8.40 -1.93
C ARG A 61 -2.93 6.91 -2.09
N ALA A 62 -1.99 6.06 -1.69
CA ALA A 62 -2.13 4.61 -1.77
C ALA A 62 -3.31 4.10 -0.94
N ALA A 63 -3.50 4.60 0.29
CA ALA A 63 -4.67 4.28 1.11
C ALA A 63 -5.99 4.69 0.43
N GLY A 64 -6.04 5.87 -0.20
CA GLY A 64 -7.20 6.30 -0.99
C GLY A 64 -7.50 5.39 -2.18
N GLU A 65 -6.48 5.00 -2.94
CA GLU A 65 -6.63 4.07 -4.08
C GLU A 65 -7.08 2.68 -3.63
N ILE A 66 -6.55 2.18 -2.51
CA ILE A 66 -6.98 0.92 -1.88
C ILE A 66 -8.45 0.99 -1.48
N MET A 67 -8.89 2.10 -0.85
CA MET A 67 -10.29 2.31 -0.49
C MET A 67 -11.21 2.34 -1.72
N VAL A 68 -10.82 3.04 -2.79
CA VAL A 68 -11.59 3.08 -4.03
C VAL A 68 -11.73 1.69 -4.65
N ARG A 69 -10.68 0.86 -4.59
CA ARG A 69 -10.74 -0.53 -5.07
C ARG A 69 -11.66 -1.39 -4.21
N TYR A 70 -11.59 -1.26 -2.89
CA TYR A 70 -12.49 -1.96 -1.97
C TYR A 70 -13.95 -1.67 -2.25
N LEU A 71 -14.32 -0.39 -2.40
CA LEU A 71 -15.70 0.03 -2.67
C LEU A 71 -16.24 -0.38 -4.04
N ARG A 72 -15.37 -0.85 -4.95
CA ARG A 72 -15.73 -1.36 -6.28
C ARG A 72 -15.76 -2.88 -6.35
N SER A 73 -15.31 -3.57 -5.30
CA SER A 73 -15.37 -5.03 -5.17
C SER A 73 -16.71 -5.51 -4.66
#